data_AF-A0A3S0TQF0-F1
#
_entry.id   AF-A0A3S0TQF0-F1
#
_cell.length_a   1.000
_cell.length_b   1.000
_cell.length_c   1.000
_cell.angle_alpha   90.00
_cell.angle_beta   90.00
_cell.angle_gamma   90.00
#
_symmetry.space_group_name_H-M   'P 1'
#
loop_
_entity.id
_entity.type
_entity.pdbx_description
1 polymer ?
#
loop_
_entity_poly.entity_id
_entity_poly.type
_entity_poly.pdbx_seq_one_letter_code
_entity_poly.pdbx_strand_id
1 'polypeptide(L)'
;MGMSSINTNISAMTALESLRATSKDMLTTQNRISTGLKVAGASDNAAYWSIATTMKSDNSALSTVQDALGLGKGTVDVAYNAINQSIDLVGQIKDKLVAAASPGVDRSKIQSEITQLQDQLKGISSSASFSGENWVSVDSSTSGYSSTKTIVSSFSRSSTGTVSIGTISVDTSTSILFDSSTASGAGGILDSQRSSTGAIVTTGGTSVMNIDISSLTDSPTDQATLTGYIKGVDAAYQSMTTAATNLGSAQKRIDLQTSFVSSLMDSIKTGISQLVDADMNEESTKLQALQVKQQLGVQALSIANQSSQNILSLFR
;
A
#
# COMPACT_ATOMS: atom_id res chain seq x y z
N MET A 1 43.12 -45.92 46.20
CA MET A 1 42.98 -47.11 45.34
C MET A 1 41.95 -46.79 44.26
N GLY A 2 42.24 -46.66 42.96
CA GLY A 2 43.51 -46.56 42.23
C GLY A 2 43.37 -45.46 41.17
N MET A 3 44.29 -44.48 41.18
CA MET A 3 44.37 -43.36 40.22
C MET A 3 45.51 -43.56 39.21
N SER A 4 45.98 -44.79 39.02
CA SER A 4 47.12 -45.11 38.15
C SER A 4 46.79 -46.31 37.26
N SER A 5 45.81 -46.16 36.38
CA SER A 5 45.73 -47.00 35.19
C SER A 5 46.64 -46.37 34.13
N ILE A 6 47.72 -47.05 33.75
CA ILE A 6 48.64 -46.62 32.68
C ILE A 6 47.95 -46.62 31.31
N ASN A 7 46.91 -47.44 31.15
CA ASN A 7 46.23 -47.65 29.87
C ASN A 7 45.05 -46.69 29.64
N THR A 8 44.53 -46.04 30.69
CA THR A 8 43.38 -45.12 30.59
C THR A 8 43.65 -43.85 31.40
N ASN A 9 44.03 -42.78 30.68
CA ASN A 9 44.22 -41.45 31.26
C ASN A 9 42.87 -40.74 31.42
N ILE A 10 42.26 -40.90 32.59
CA ILE A 10 40.96 -40.31 32.94
C ILE A 10 41.01 -38.77 32.87
N SER A 11 42.11 -38.16 33.32
CA SER A 11 42.31 -36.70 33.29
C SER A 11 42.36 -36.14 31.86
N ALA A 12 43.02 -36.85 30.94
CA ALA A 12 43.03 -36.47 29.52
C ALA A 12 41.67 -36.70 28.85
N MET A 13 40.90 -37.72 29.25
CA MET A 13 39.54 -37.93 28.74
C MET A 13 38.59 -36.80 29.15
N THR A 14 38.61 -36.38 30.42
CA THR A 14 37.81 -35.24 30.90
C THR A 14 38.22 -33.92 30.24
N ALA A 15 39.52 -33.71 30.03
CA ALA A 15 40.03 -32.54 29.30
C ALA A 15 39.59 -32.55 27.82
N LEU A 16 39.60 -33.73 27.17
CA LEU A 16 39.14 -33.89 25.79
C LEU A 16 37.63 -33.67 25.65
N GLU A 17 36.83 -34.15 26.60
CA GLU A 17 35.38 -33.90 26.65
C GLU A 17 35.08 -32.39 26.78
N SER A 18 35.79 -31.71 27.68
CA SER A 18 35.71 -30.25 27.84
C SER A 18 36.14 -29.48 26.58
N LEU A 19 37.18 -29.95 25.89
CA LEU A 19 37.65 -29.36 24.63
C LEU A 19 36.64 -29.57 23.49
N ARG A 20 36.01 -30.74 23.41
CA ARG A 20 34.93 -31.03 22.45
C ARG A 20 33.70 -30.17 22.71
N ALA A 21 33.32 -29.98 23.98
CA ALA A 21 32.25 -29.07 24.37
C ALA A 21 32.56 -27.62 23.96
N THR A 22 33.76 -27.13 24.27
CA THR A 22 34.21 -25.77 23.88
C THR A 22 34.23 -25.60 22.36
N SER A 23 34.67 -26.63 21.61
CA SER A 23 34.69 -26.59 20.14
C SER A 23 33.28 -26.56 19.55
N LYS A 24 32.32 -27.28 20.14
CA LYS A 24 30.90 -27.24 19.74
C LYS A 24 30.28 -25.86 20.01
N ASP A 25 30.56 -25.27 21.16
CA ASP A 25 30.09 -23.92 21.50
C ASP A 25 30.69 -22.87 20.56
N MET A 26 31.96 -23.00 20.20
CA MET A 26 32.64 -22.12 19.24
C MET A 26 32.01 -22.18 17.85
N LEU A 27 31.72 -23.38 17.34
CA LEU A 27 31.01 -23.56 16.07
C LEU A 27 29.60 -22.93 16.11
N THR A 28 28.91 -23.05 17.24
CA THR A 28 27.57 -22.46 17.42
C THR A 28 27.64 -20.94 17.39
N THR A 29 28.54 -20.33 18.18
CA THR A 29 28.73 -18.87 18.18
C THR A 29 29.23 -18.38 16.81
N GLN A 30 30.09 -19.13 16.11
CA GLN A 30 30.52 -18.79 14.76
C GLN A 30 29.35 -18.80 13.77
N ASN A 31 28.45 -19.78 13.85
CA ASN A 31 27.24 -19.82 13.03
C ASN A 31 26.29 -18.65 13.35
N ARG A 32 26.16 -18.26 14.63
CA ARG A 32 25.36 -17.09 15.03
C ARG A 32 25.96 -15.78 14.52
N ILE A 33 27.27 -15.61 14.61
CA ILE A 33 27.97 -14.44 14.05
C ILE A 33 27.83 -14.40 12.53
N SER A 34 27.94 -15.55 11.86
CA SER A 34 27.83 -15.62 10.39
C SER A 34 26.40 -15.35 9.89
N THR A 35 25.37 -15.76 10.62
CA THR A 35 23.97 -15.59 10.22
C THR A 35 23.34 -14.32 10.79
N GLY A 36 23.93 -13.74 11.84
CA GLY A 36 23.33 -12.68 12.65
C GLY A 36 22.14 -13.14 13.50
N LEU A 37 21.81 -14.44 13.50
CA LEU A 37 20.63 -14.99 14.14
C LEU A 37 21.01 -15.89 15.32
N LYS A 38 20.37 -15.67 16.47
CA LYS A 38 20.43 -16.57 17.63
C LYS A 38 19.66 -17.87 17.36
N VAL A 39 18.59 -17.80 16.56
CA VAL A 39 17.73 -18.93 16.18
C VAL A 39 17.66 -19.02 14.65
N ALA A 40 18.59 -19.73 14.02
CA ALA A 40 18.64 -19.81 12.56
C ALA A 40 17.64 -20.85 12.01
N GLY A 41 17.45 -21.96 12.72
CA GLY A 41 16.55 -23.04 12.32
C GLY A 41 15.65 -23.55 13.44
N ALA A 42 14.68 -24.39 13.07
CA ALA A 42 13.78 -25.05 14.02
C ALA A 42 14.53 -25.93 15.04
N SER A 43 15.70 -26.43 14.68
CA SER A 43 16.59 -27.20 15.56
C SER A 43 17.19 -26.38 16.70
N ASP A 44 17.30 -25.06 16.55
CA ASP A 44 17.86 -24.17 17.59
C ASP A 44 16.80 -23.83 18.63
N ASN A 45 15.59 -23.49 18.18
CA ASN A 45 14.41 -23.33 19.03
C ASN A 45 13.12 -23.34 18.19
N ALA A 46 12.40 -24.47 18.21
CA ALA A 46 11.21 -24.65 17.38
C ALA A 46 10.10 -23.61 17.67
N ALA A 47 9.91 -23.22 18.94
CA ALA A 47 8.85 -22.29 19.32
C ALA A 47 9.13 -20.87 18.81
N TYR A 48 10.31 -20.32 19.08
CA TYR A 48 10.67 -18.98 18.59
C TYR A 48 10.79 -18.95 17.07
N TRP A 49 11.34 -19.99 16.47
CA TRP A 49 11.45 -20.09 15.01
C TRP A 49 10.07 -20.12 14.33
N SER A 50 9.10 -20.87 14.85
CA SER A 50 7.75 -20.95 14.28
C SER A 50 6.99 -19.62 14.38
N ILE A 51 7.08 -18.94 15.53
CA ILE A 51 6.45 -17.63 15.74
C ILE A 51 7.08 -16.62 14.79
N ALA A 52 8.41 -16.53 14.75
CA ALA A 52 9.11 -15.59 13.90
C ALA A 52 8.91 -15.85 12.41
N THR A 53 8.81 -17.10 11.98
CA THR A 53 8.51 -17.46 10.59
C THR A 53 7.10 -17.01 10.20
N THR A 54 6.13 -17.18 11.09
CA THR A 54 4.76 -16.69 10.88
C THR A 54 4.74 -15.16 10.81
N MET A 55 5.42 -14.48 11.73
CA MET A 55 5.54 -13.03 11.72
C MET A 55 6.26 -12.50 10.46
N LYS A 56 7.29 -13.19 9.97
CA LYS A 56 7.95 -12.86 8.68
C LYS A 56 6.98 -13.01 7.51
N SER A 57 6.18 -14.07 7.49
CA SER A 57 5.14 -14.28 6.48
C SER A 57 4.10 -13.16 6.52
N ASP A 58 3.64 -12.77 7.71
CA ASP A 58 2.66 -11.69 7.87
C ASP A 58 3.25 -10.34 7.46
N ASN A 59 4.52 -10.07 7.79
CA ASN A 59 5.23 -8.88 7.33
C ASN A 59 5.38 -8.83 5.80
N SER A 60 5.64 -9.97 5.15
CA SER A 60 5.66 -10.07 3.69
C SER A 60 4.28 -9.79 3.08
N ALA A 61 3.21 -10.29 3.70
CA ALA A 61 1.85 -10.01 3.24
C ALA A 61 1.49 -8.52 3.40
N LEU A 62 1.90 -7.89 4.50
CA LEU A 62 1.73 -6.44 4.72
C LEU A 62 2.51 -5.61 3.70
N SER A 63 3.69 -6.07 3.25
CA SER A 63 4.42 -5.41 2.15
C SER A 63 3.61 -5.41 0.86
N THR A 64 2.96 -6.53 0.51
CA THR A 64 2.07 -6.59 -0.66
C THR A 64 0.82 -5.70 -0.48
N VAL A 65 0.32 -5.57 0.75
CA VAL A 65 -0.75 -4.60 1.06
C VAL A 65 -0.27 -3.16 0.85
N GLN A 66 0.97 -2.83 1.23
CA GLN A 66 1.56 -1.51 0.98
C GLN A 66 1.66 -1.22 -0.53
N ASP A 67 2.09 -2.19 -1.33
CA ASP A 67 2.14 -2.06 -2.79
C ASP A 67 0.74 -1.84 -3.37
N ALA A 68 -0.26 -2.59 -2.90
CA ALA A 68 -1.65 -2.45 -3.31
C ALA A 68 -2.25 -1.09 -2.92
N LEU A 69 -1.93 -0.57 -1.73
CA LEU A 69 -2.30 0.77 -1.29
C LEU A 69 -1.63 1.85 -2.16
N GLY A 70 -0.38 1.66 -2.55
CA GLY A 70 0.34 2.54 -3.47
C GLY A 70 -0.31 2.59 -4.86
N LEU A 71 -0.67 1.41 -5.40
CA LEU A 71 -1.41 1.31 -6.66
C LEU A 71 -2.78 1.99 -6.55
N GLY A 72 -3.52 1.73 -5.47
CA GLY A 72 -4.81 2.34 -5.18
C GLY A 72 -4.70 3.87 -5.04
N LYS A 73 -3.67 4.36 -4.37
CA LYS A 73 -3.38 5.80 -4.29
C LYS A 73 -3.18 6.40 -5.68
N GLY A 74 -2.38 5.75 -6.53
CA GLY A 74 -2.17 6.18 -7.91
C GLY A 74 -3.50 6.30 -8.69
N THR A 75 -4.38 5.30 -8.59
CA THR A 75 -5.70 5.35 -9.24
C THR A 75 -6.57 6.52 -8.75
N VAL A 76 -6.62 6.74 -7.43
CA VAL A 76 -7.43 7.82 -6.84
C VAL A 76 -6.83 9.19 -7.16
N ASP A 77 -5.50 9.33 -7.17
CA ASP A 77 -4.81 10.58 -7.50
C ASP A 77 -5.07 10.99 -8.96
N VAL A 78 -5.02 10.05 -9.90
CA VAL A 78 -5.34 10.32 -11.32
C VAL A 78 -6.80 10.78 -11.45
N ALA A 79 -7.73 10.09 -10.79
CA ALA A 79 -9.14 10.46 -10.81
C ALA A 79 -9.38 11.85 -10.19
N TYR A 80 -8.78 12.13 -9.04
CA TYR A 80 -8.88 13.42 -8.34
C TYR A 80 -8.35 14.58 -9.20
N ASN A 81 -7.18 14.41 -9.81
CA ASN A 81 -6.60 15.43 -10.69
C ASN A 81 -7.46 15.70 -11.92
N ALA A 82 -8.01 14.66 -12.54
CA ALA A 82 -8.91 14.80 -13.67
C ALA A 82 -10.18 15.57 -13.30
N ILE A 83 -10.78 15.28 -12.13
CA ILE A 83 -11.94 16.03 -11.64
C ILE A 83 -11.59 17.49 -11.38
N ASN A 84 -10.46 17.79 -10.71
CA ASN A 84 -10.08 19.19 -10.44
C ASN A 84 -9.85 20.01 -11.72
N GLN A 85 -9.12 19.47 -12.71
CA GLN A 85 -8.97 20.16 -13.99
C GLN A 85 -10.31 20.34 -14.70
N SER A 86 -11.20 19.36 -14.57
CA SER A 86 -12.55 19.46 -15.13
C SER A 86 -13.40 20.51 -14.42
N ILE A 87 -13.25 20.69 -13.10
CA ILE A 87 -13.94 21.75 -12.32
C ILE A 87 -13.57 23.12 -12.89
N ASP A 88 -12.28 23.36 -13.15
CA ASP A 88 -11.81 24.64 -13.71
C ASP A 88 -12.40 24.92 -15.10
N LEU A 89 -12.46 23.90 -15.98
CA LEU A 89 -13.06 24.03 -17.31
C LEU A 89 -14.58 24.25 -17.24
N VAL A 90 -15.29 23.57 -16.34
CA VAL A 90 -16.72 23.79 -16.11
C VAL A 90 -17.00 25.18 -15.55
N GLY A 91 -16.11 25.71 -14.71
CA GLY A 91 -16.12 27.10 -14.28
C GLY A 91 -16.02 28.07 -15.46
N GLN A 92 -15.09 27.83 -16.39
CA GLN A 92 -14.97 28.64 -17.62
C GLN A 92 -16.23 28.54 -18.50
N ILE A 93 -16.83 27.36 -18.65
CA ILE A 93 -18.10 27.19 -19.37
C ILE A 93 -19.20 28.04 -18.72
N LYS A 94 -19.30 28.04 -17.39
CA LYS A 94 -20.25 28.89 -16.65
C LYS A 94 -20.03 30.37 -16.96
N ASP A 95 -18.78 30.85 -16.94
CA ASP A 95 -18.45 32.23 -17.24
C ASP A 95 -18.84 32.61 -18.68
N LYS A 96 -18.63 31.70 -19.65
CA LYS A 96 -19.07 31.89 -21.05
C LYS A 96 -20.59 31.95 -21.17
N LEU A 97 -21.33 31.11 -20.43
CA LEU A 97 -22.79 31.15 -20.40
C LEU A 97 -23.33 32.43 -19.75
N VAL A 98 -22.68 32.93 -18.71
CA VAL A 98 -23.01 34.23 -18.10
C VAL A 98 -22.74 35.36 -19.09
N ALA A 99 -21.63 35.33 -19.81
CA ALA A 99 -21.33 36.30 -20.87
C ALA A 99 -22.38 36.26 -22.00
N ALA A 100 -22.85 35.06 -22.38
CA ALA A 100 -23.91 34.87 -23.36
C ALA A 100 -25.28 35.43 -22.93
N ALA A 101 -25.46 35.72 -21.63
CA ALA A 101 -26.70 36.26 -21.08
C ALA A 101 -26.80 37.78 -21.22
N SER A 102 -25.70 38.47 -21.56
CA SER A 102 -25.72 39.88 -21.89
C SER A 102 -26.44 40.09 -23.24
N PRO A 103 -27.35 41.07 -23.35
CA PRO A 103 -27.99 41.38 -24.63
C PRO A 103 -26.97 41.89 -25.66
N GLY A 104 -27.20 41.58 -26.94
CA GLY A 104 -26.38 42.06 -28.06
C GLY A 104 -25.05 41.31 -28.29
N VAL A 105 -24.82 40.16 -27.65
CA VAL A 105 -23.63 39.32 -27.86
C VAL A 105 -23.83 38.30 -28.98
N ASP A 106 -22.74 37.97 -29.68
CA ASP A 106 -22.71 36.91 -30.71
C ASP A 106 -22.59 35.53 -30.05
N ARG A 107 -23.76 34.92 -29.77
CA ARG A 107 -23.84 33.63 -29.08
C ARG A 107 -23.26 32.47 -29.88
N SER A 108 -23.16 32.57 -31.20
CA SER A 108 -22.53 31.54 -32.04
C SER A 108 -21.02 31.45 -31.79
N LYS A 109 -20.34 32.59 -31.63
CA LYS A 109 -18.91 32.62 -31.27
C LYS A 109 -18.65 32.09 -29.87
N ILE A 110 -19.50 32.47 -28.91
CA ILE A 110 -19.40 31.96 -27.54
C ILE A 110 -19.66 30.44 -27.52
N GLN A 111 -20.62 29.94 -28.30
CA GLN A 111 -20.85 28.51 -28.45
C GLN A 111 -19.62 27.78 -28.98
N SER A 112 -18.89 28.33 -29.96
CA SER A 112 -17.66 27.71 -30.46
C SER A 112 -16.60 27.58 -29.36
N GLU A 113 -16.48 28.54 -28.45
CA GLU A 113 -15.58 28.45 -27.30
C GLU A 113 -16.07 27.41 -26.27
N ILE A 114 -17.38 27.35 -26.02
CA ILE A 114 -17.99 26.32 -25.15
C ILE A 114 -17.75 24.91 -25.72
N THR A 115 -17.91 24.72 -27.03
CA THR A 115 -17.63 23.43 -27.69
C THR A 115 -16.17 23.01 -27.52
N GLN A 116 -15.21 23.95 -27.63
CA GLN A 116 -13.80 23.63 -27.39
C GLN A 116 -13.53 23.21 -25.93
N LEU A 117 -14.16 23.89 -24.97
CA LEU A 117 -14.04 23.52 -23.54
C LEU A 117 -14.69 22.15 -23.26
N GLN A 118 -15.82 21.84 -23.90
CA GLN A 118 -16.47 20.52 -23.83
C GLN A 118 -15.57 19.42 -24.41
N ASP A 119 -14.92 19.67 -25.55
CA ASP A 119 -13.97 18.72 -26.15
C ASP A 119 -12.75 18.49 -25.25
N GLN A 120 -12.23 19.55 -24.63
CA GLN A 120 -11.15 19.44 -23.65
C GLN A 120 -11.55 18.63 -22.42
N LEU A 121 -12.76 18.83 -21.89
CA LEU A 121 -13.32 18.03 -20.78
C LEU A 121 -13.36 16.54 -21.13
N LYS A 122 -13.83 16.21 -22.34
CA LYS A 122 -13.85 14.83 -22.84
C LYS A 122 -12.43 14.26 -22.98
N GLY A 123 -11.48 15.07 -23.45
CA GLY A 123 -10.07 14.70 -23.55
C GLY A 123 -9.43 14.38 -22.19
N ILE A 124 -9.61 15.24 -21.19
CA ILE A 124 -9.10 15.04 -19.83
C ILE A 124 -9.71 13.80 -19.21
N SER A 125 -11.04 13.65 -19.30
CA SER A 125 -11.71 12.52 -18.69
C SER A 125 -11.39 11.19 -19.37
N SER A 126 -11.15 11.15 -20.68
CA SER A 126 -10.73 9.91 -21.37
C SER A 126 -9.26 9.56 -21.11
N SER A 127 -8.41 10.57 -20.92
CA SER A 127 -6.98 10.39 -20.61
C SER A 127 -6.71 10.01 -19.16
N ALA A 128 -7.68 10.16 -18.26
CA ALA A 128 -7.60 9.84 -16.83
C ALA A 128 -7.59 8.32 -16.54
N SER A 129 -6.76 7.57 -17.27
CA SER A 129 -6.58 6.13 -17.09
C SER A 129 -5.32 5.82 -16.29
N PHE A 130 -5.41 4.87 -15.35
CA PHE A 130 -4.27 4.35 -14.61
C PHE A 130 -4.33 2.82 -14.57
N SER A 131 -3.25 2.16 -14.98
CA SER A 131 -3.20 0.68 -15.11
C SER A 131 -4.35 0.08 -15.93
N GLY A 132 -4.86 0.80 -16.93
CA GLY A 132 -5.95 0.36 -17.80
C GLY A 132 -7.37 0.57 -17.25
N GLU A 133 -7.51 1.09 -16.02
CA GLU A 133 -8.80 1.51 -15.49
C GLU A 133 -8.96 3.03 -15.50
N ASN A 134 -10.18 3.50 -15.80
CA ASN A 134 -10.57 4.90 -15.68
C ASN A 134 -11.76 4.97 -14.72
N TRP A 135 -11.65 5.80 -13.68
CA TRP A 135 -12.68 5.94 -12.63
C TRP A 135 -13.58 7.16 -12.84
N VAL A 136 -13.28 7.97 -13.86
CA VAL A 136 -13.91 9.26 -14.13
C VAL A 136 -14.73 9.21 -15.43
N SER A 137 -14.31 8.38 -16.39
CA SER A 137 -15.10 7.97 -17.54
C SER A 137 -15.34 6.47 -17.49
N VAL A 138 -16.60 6.06 -17.40
CA VAL A 138 -16.99 4.66 -17.33
C VAL A 138 -18.09 4.34 -18.34
N ASP A 139 -18.33 3.05 -18.52
CA ASP A 139 -19.51 2.53 -19.19
C ASP A 139 -20.26 1.63 -18.20
N SER A 140 -21.35 2.14 -17.63
CA SER A 140 -22.16 1.37 -16.68
C SER A 140 -23.01 0.28 -17.35
N SER A 141 -23.06 0.24 -18.69
CA SER A 141 -23.74 -0.82 -19.46
C SER A 141 -22.89 -2.07 -19.69
N THR A 142 -21.57 -1.96 -19.47
CA THR A 142 -20.64 -3.08 -19.64
C THR A 142 -20.79 -4.11 -18.50
N SER A 143 -20.92 -5.39 -18.88
CA SER A 143 -21.00 -6.51 -17.93
C SER A 143 -19.75 -6.60 -17.05
N GLY A 144 -19.91 -6.45 -15.73
CA GLY A 144 -18.81 -6.43 -14.76
C GLY A 144 -18.52 -5.07 -14.15
N TYR A 145 -19.27 -4.03 -14.52
CA TYR A 145 -19.21 -2.73 -13.87
C TYR A 145 -19.61 -2.82 -12.39
N SER A 146 -18.73 -2.35 -11.51
CA SER A 146 -19.01 -2.14 -10.09
C SER A 146 -18.85 -0.65 -9.79
N SER A 147 -19.90 -0.04 -9.25
CA SER A 147 -19.89 1.35 -8.77
C SER A 147 -18.98 1.53 -7.56
N THR A 148 -18.69 0.45 -6.82
CA THR A 148 -17.75 0.45 -5.70
C THR A 148 -16.44 -0.19 -6.12
N LYS A 149 -15.36 0.59 -6.08
CA LYS A 149 -14.00 0.10 -6.29
C LYS A 149 -13.37 -0.21 -4.94
N THR A 150 -12.74 -1.37 -4.81
CA THR A 150 -12.13 -1.82 -3.55
C THR A 150 -10.61 -1.83 -3.67
N ILE A 151 -9.94 -1.12 -2.77
CA ILE A 151 -8.49 -1.15 -2.62
C ILE A 151 -8.16 -2.02 -1.41
N VAL A 152 -7.21 -2.94 -1.55
CA VAL A 152 -6.73 -3.76 -0.43
C VAL A 152 -6.06 -2.84 0.59
N SER A 153 -6.48 -2.92 1.86
CA SER A 153 -6.09 -1.93 2.88
C SER A 153 -5.37 -2.53 4.07
N SER A 154 -5.68 -3.75 4.45
CA SER A 154 -5.04 -4.39 5.60
C SER A 154 -4.95 -5.89 5.43
N PHE A 155 -3.96 -6.46 6.09
CA PHE A 155 -3.83 -7.90 6.30
C PHE A 155 -3.88 -8.14 7.80
N SER A 156 -4.72 -9.07 8.25
CA SER A 156 -4.74 -9.47 9.65
C SER A 156 -4.88 -10.98 9.78
N ARG A 157 -4.24 -11.52 10.82
CA ARG A 157 -4.32 -12.93 11.20
C ARG A 157 -4.96 -13.02 12.57
N SER A 158 -6.09 -13.71 12.66
CA SER A 158 -6.75 -13.99 13.93
C SER A 158 -6.00 -15.06 14.74
N SER A 159 -6.23 -15.12 16.05
CA SER A 159 -5.66 -16.14 16.95
C SER A 159 -6.07 -17.59 16.58
N THR A 160 -7.11 -17.75 15.77
CA THR A 160 -7.56 -19.03 15.20
C THR A 160 -6.85 -19.42 13.89
N GLY A 161 -5.89 -18.60 13.43
CA GLY A 161 -5.16 -18.83 12.17
C GLY A 161 -5.91 -18.42 10.91
N THR A 162 -7.13 -17.87 11.03
CA THR A 162 -7.86 -17.29 9.89
C THR A 162 -7.21 -15.99 9.45
N VAL A 163 -6.90 -15.89 8.16
CA VAL A 163 -6.36 -14.69 7.53
C VAL A 163 -7.51 -13.91 6.92
N SER A 164 -7.54 -12.59 7.15
CA SER A 164 -8.51 -11.69 6.52
C SER A 164 -7.80 -10.50 5.87
N ILE A 165 -8.41 -10.01 4.78
CA ILE A 165 -7.98 -8.83 4.06
C ILE A 165 -9.03 -7.75 4.27
N GLY A 166 -8.63 -6.60 4.81
CA GLY A 166 -9.47 -5.41 4.83
C GLY A 166 -9.41 -4.71 3.48
N THR A 167 -10.52 -4.07 3.10
CA THR A 167 -10.59 -3.26 1.88
C THR A 167 -11.10 -1.86 2.20
N ILE A 168 -10.57 -0.86 1.50
CA ILE A 168 -11.12 0.48 1.40
C ILE A 168 -12.03 0.50 0.19
N SER A 169 -13.33 0.57 0.44
CA SER A 169 -14.34 0.81 -0.59
C SER A 169 -14.39 2.30 -0.93
N VAL A 170 -14.23 2.60 -2.21
CA VAL A 170 -14.43 3.91 -2.82
C VAL A 170 -15.67 3.82 -3.69
N ASP A 171 -16.71 4.55 -3.32
CA ASP A 171 -17.91 4.68 -4.12
C ASP A 171 -17.65 5.67 -5.27
N THR A 172 -17.57 5.15 -6.49
CA THR A 172 -17.32 5.92 -7.71
C THR A 172 -18.59 6.38 -8.40
N SER A 173 -19.77 5.94 -7.96
CA SER A 173 -21.07 6.35 -8.56
C SER A 173 -21.26 7.87 -8.57
N THR A 174 -20.73 8.54 -7.55
CA THR A 174 -20.83 10.01 -7.41
C THR A 174 -19.67 10.76 -8.04
N SER A 175 -18.62 10.05 -8.51
CA SER A 175 -17.39 10.66 -9.04
C SER A 175 -17.19 10.50 -10.54
N ILE A 176 -18.13 9.88 -11.23
CA ILE A 176 -18.09 9.71 -12.69
C ILE A 176 -18.50 11.02 -13.38
N LEU A 177 -17.63 11.53 -14.24
CA LEU A 177 -17.93 12.69 -15.07
C LEU A 177 -18.68 12.30 -16.33
N PHE A 178 -18.30 11.18 -16.95
CA PHE A 178 -18.91 10.67 -18.18
C PHE A 178 -19.29 9.20 -18.01
N ASP A 179 -20.54 8.89 -18.31
CA ASP A 179 -21.03 7.51 -18.43
C ASP A 179 -21.53 7.32 -19.85
N SER A 180 -20.99 6.34 -20.56
CA SER A 180 -21.41 6.04 -21.94
C SER A 180 -22.68 5.18 -22.03
N SER A 181 -23.29 4.84 -20.89
CA SER A 181 -24.56 4.11 -20.86
C SER A 181 -25.70 4.92 -21.50
N THR A 182 -26.46 4.28 -22.37
CA THR A 182 -27.66 4.86 -23.00
C THR A 182 -28.92 4.75 -22.12
N ALA A 183 -28.77 4.41 -20.83
CA ALA A 183 -29.91 4.19 -19.94
C ALA A 183 -30.36 5.51 -19.29
N SER A 184 -31.65 5.84 -19.44
CA SER A 184 -32.28 7.04 -18.88
C SER A 184 -32.05 7.15 -17.37
N GLY A 185 -31.19 8.10 -16.96
CA GLY A 185 -30.86 8.36 -15.55
C GLY A 185 -29.50 7.83 -15.07
N ALA A 186 -28.75 7.13 -15.93
CA ALA A 186 -27.38 6.68 -15.66
C ALA A 186 -26.37 7.50 -16.47
N GLY A 187 -26.40 8.82 -16.28
CA GLY A 187 -25.45 9.75 -16.89
C GLY A 187 -24.37 10.14 -15.88
N GLY A 188 -23.12 10.27 -16.34
CA GLY A 188 -22.08 10.94 -15.55
C GLY A 188 -22.50 12.37 -15.17
N ILE A 189 -21.78 13.01 -14.25
CA ILE A 189 -22.11 14.36 -13.75
C ILE A 189 -22.29 15.38 -14.90
N LEU A 190 -21.53 15.23 -15.99
CA LEU A 190 -21.53 16.13 -17.15
C LEU A 190 -22.46 15.70 -18.29
N ASP A 191 -22.81 14.42 -18.37
CA ASP A 191 -23.70 13.85 -19.39
C ASP A 191 -25.16 13.74 -18.92
N SER A 192 -25.39 13.75 -17.60
CA SER A 192 -26.73 13.79 -17.03
C SER A 192 -27.54 14.98 -17.54
N GLN A 193 -28.74 14.71 -18.07
CA GLN A 193 -29.69 15.75 -18.44
C GLN A 193 -30.16 16.51 -17.19
N ARG A 194 -30.04 17.84 -17.18
CA ARG A 194 -30.47 18.68 -16.05
C ARG A 194 -31.62 19.61 -16.45
N SER A 195 -32.58 19.76 -15.56
CA SER A 195 -33.70 20.70 -15.70
C SER A 195 -33.21 22.15 -15.47
N SER A 196 -34.01 23.15 -15.83
CA SER A 196 -33.76 24.58 -15.56
C SER A 196 -33.68 24.94 -14.07
N THR A 197 -34.08 24.02 -13.18
CA THR A 197 -33.89 24.10 -11.71
C THR A 197 -32.56 23.50 -11.25
N GLY A 198 -31.77 22.92 -12.15
CA GLY A 198 -30.49 22.29 -11.84
C GLY A 198 -30.59 20.85 -11.31
N ALA A 199 -31.79 20.25 -11.24
CA ALA A 199 -31.97 18.84 -10.86
C ALA A 199 -31.71 17.90 -12.05
N ILE A 200 -31.19 16.69 -11.80
CA ILE A 200 -31.06 15.63 -12.81
C ILE A 200 -32.46 15.14 -13.18
N VAL A 201 -32.76 15.04 -14.47
CA VAL A 201 -34.04 14.60 -15.03
C VAL A 201 -33.80 13.55 -16.10
N THR A 202 -34.73 12.61 -16.24
CA THR A 202 -34.64 11.50 -17.19
C THR A 202 -35.18 11.84 -18.58
N THR A 203 -35.84 12.98 -18.75
CA THR A 203 -36.37 13.47 -20.03
C THR A 203 -36.55 14.98 -19.99
N GLY A 204 -36.21 15.67 -21.08
CA GLY A 204 -36.44 17.11 -21.25
C GLY A 204 -35.45 18.03 -20.52
N GLY A 205 -34.33 17.49 -20.03
CA GLY A 205 -33.21 18.27 -19.50
C GLY A 205 -32.10 18.48 -20.52
N THR A 206 -31.17 19.38 -20.22
CA THR A 206 -29.99 19.69 -21.04
C THR A 206 -28.75 19.24 -20.29
N SER A 207 -27.84 18.50 -20.92
CA SER A 207 -26.56 18.11 -20.33
C SER A 207 -25.53 19.22 -20.53
N VAL A 208 -24.47 19.25 -19.71
CA VAL A 208 -23.38 20.24 -19.85
C VAL A 208 -22.66 20.06 -21.19
N MET A 209 -22.64 18.85 -21.73
CA MET A 209 -22.00 18.49 -23.00
C MET A 209 -22.84 18.81 -24.24
N ASN A 210 -24.16 18.91 -24.10
CA ASN A 210 -25.07 19.20 -25.21
C ASN A 210 -25.68 20.61 -25.11
N ILE A 211 -25.06 21.51 -24.34
CA ILE A 211 -25.46 22.92 -24.33
C ILE A 211 -25.21 23.51 -25.71
N ASP A 212 -26.30 23.97 -26.33
CA ASP A 212 -26.27 24.77 -27.55
C ASP A 212 -26.97 26.11 -27.31
N ILE A 213 -26.20 27.20 -27.41
CA ILE A 213 -26.68 28.58 -27.31
C ILE A 213 -26.75 29.31 -28.66
N SER A 214 -26.40 28.65 -29.76
CA SER A 214 -26.25 29.28 -31.08
C SER A 214 -27.56 29.80 -31.66
N SER A 215 -28.69 29.18 -31.31
CA SER A 215 -30.02 29.57 -31.79
C SER A 215 -30.80 30.47 -30.82
N LEU A 216 -30.25 30.80 -29.64
CA LEU A 216 -30.94 31.61 -28.63
C LEU A 216 -30.90 33.10 -28.97
N THR A 217 -32.03 33.77 -28.76
CA THR A 217 -32.21 35.21 -28.97
C THR A 217 -32.34 35.98 -27.66
N ASP A 218 -32.51 37.31 -27.72
CA ASP A 218 -32.78 38.16 -26.54
C ASP A 218 -34.24 38.07 -26.04
N SER A 219 -35.02 37.10 -26.53
CA SER A 219 -36.39 36.86 -26.06
C SER A 219 -36.42 36.50 -24.56
N PRO A 220 -37.44 36.92 -23.79
CA PRO A 220 -37.60 36.54 -22.38
C PRO A 220 -37.61 35.02 -22.14
N THR A 221 -38.09 34.22 -23.10
CA THR A 221 -38.09 32.75 -23.06
C THR A 221 -36.69 32.16 -23.17
N ASP A 222 -35.85 32.77 -23.98
CA ASP A 222 -34.50 32.31 -24.31
C ASP A 222 -33.54 32.68 -23.18
N GLN A 223 -33.72 33.89 -22.61
CA GLN A 223 -33.00 34.31 -21.40
C GLN A 223 -33.35 33.43 -20.18
N ALA A 224 -34.60 32.95 -20.06
CA ALA A 224 -34.98 32.00 -19.03
C ALA A 224 -34.31 30.62 -19.24
N THR A 225 -34.19 30.18 -20.50
CA THR A 225 -33.49 28.94 -20.87
C THR A 225 -32.00 29.02 -20.55
N LEU A 226 -31.35 30.13 -20.90
CA LEU A 226 -29.94 30.37 -20.61
C LEU A 226 -29.66 30.45 -19.10
N THR A 227 -30.55 31.09 -18.34
CA THR A 227 -30.49 31.07 -16.86
C THR A 227 -30.63 29.63 -16.33
N GLY A 228 -31.46 28.81 -16.98
CA GLY A 228 -31.56 27.38 -16.71
C GLY A 228 -30.25 26.63 -16.97
N TYR A 229 -29.56 26.91 -18.08
CA TYR A 229 -28.25 26.33 -18.38
C TYR A 229 -27.19 26.73 -17.35
N ILE A 230 -27.13 28.00 -16.95
CA ILE A 230 -26.21 28.47 -15.90
C ILE A 230 -26.46 27.71 -14.59
N LYS A 231 -27.73 27.52 -14.19
CA LYS A 231 -28.09 26.73 -12.99
C LYS A 231 -27.74 25.24 -13.14
N GLY A 232 -27.91 24.67 -14.33
CA GLY A 232 -27.51 23.31 -14.63
C GLY A 232 -26.01 23.10 -14.49
N VAL A 233 -25.20 23.99 -15.09
CA VAL A 233 -23.74 23.97 -15.00
C VAL A 233 -23.28 24.21 -13.56
N ASP A 234 -23.89 25.13 -12.81
CA ASP A 234 -23.57 25.36 -11.41
C ASP A 234 -23.83 24.13 -10.53
N ALA A 235 -24.96 23.44 -10.75
CA ALA A 235 -25.26 22.22 -10.02
C ALA A 235 -24.33 21.06 -10.40
N ALA A 236 -23.87 20.99 -11.65
CA ALA A 236 -22.82 20.05 -12.07
C ALA A 236 -21.48 20.38 -11.40
N TYR A 237 -21.09 21.66 -11.35
CA TYR A 237 -19.89 22.13 -10.64
C TYR A 237 -19.93 21.76 -9.15
N GLN A 238 -21.07 21.95 -8.48
CA GLN A 238 -21.25 21.54 -7.08
C GLN A 238 -21.11 20.02 -6.92
N SER A 239 -21.71 19.24 -7.83
CA SER A 239 -21.60 17.76 -7.82
C SER A 239 -20.15 17.30 -8.02
N MET A 240 -19.38 17.95 -8.91
CA MET A 240 -17.95 17.68 -9.10
C MET A 240 -17.12 18.05 -7.88
N THR A 241 -17.47 19.13 -7.18
CA THR A 241 -16.81 19.52 -5.92
C THR A 241 -17.07 18.48 -4.83
N THR A 242 -18.29 17.95 -4.74
CA THR A 242 -18.60 16.82 -3.84
C THR A 242 -17.82 15.56 -4.24
N ALA A 243 -17.73 15.24 -5.52
CA ALA A 243 -16.91 14.14 -6.02
C ALA A 243 -15.43 14.29 -5.66
N ALA A 244 -14.85 15.47 -5.87
CA ALA A 244 -13.47 15.80 -5.48
C ALA A 244 -13.26 15.66 -3.97
N THR A 245 -14.24 16.09 -3.16
CA THR A 245 -14.19 15.94 -1.69
C THR A 245 -14.20 14.47 -1.28
N ASN A 246 -15.03 13.65 -1.92
CA ASN A 246 -15.11 12.21 -1.66
C ASN A 246 -13.78 11.52 -2.03
N LEU A 247 -13.22 11.79 -3.20
CA LEU A 247 -11.91 11.26 -3.61
C LEU A 247 -10.79 11.76 -2.71
N GLY A 248 -10.80 13.04 -2.32
CA GLY A 248 -9.83 13.60 -1.37
C GLY A 248 -9.89 12.93 0.01
N SER A 249 -11.09 12.60 0.49
CA SER A 249 -11.27 11.83 1.72
C SER A 249 -10.71 10.40 1.58
N ALA A 250 -10.89 9.77 0.41
CA ALA A 250 -10.34 8.45 0.11
C ALA A 250 -8.80 8.49 0.05
N GLN A 251 -8.19 9.51 -0.57
CA GLN A 251 -6.74 9.73 -0.55
C GLN A 251 -6.22 9.78 0.88
N LYS A 252 -6.86 10.58 1.75
CA LYS A 252 -6.45 10.68 3.16
C LYS A 252 -6.60 9.37 3.92
N ARG A 253 -7.66 8.59 3.66
CA ARG A 253 -7.80 7.25 4.25
C ARG A 253 -6.69 6.32 3.78
N ILE A 254 -6.30 6.35 2.51
CA ILE A 254 -5.20 5.55 1.95
C ILE A 254 -3.85 5.98 2.54
N ASP A 255 -3.58 7.28 2.66
CA ASP A 255 -2.34 7.81 3.26
C ASP A 255 -2.21 7.38 4.74
N LEU A 256 -3.29 7.49 5.51
CA LEU A 256 -3.33 7.06 6.91
C LEU A 256 -3.11 5.56 7.04
N GLN A 257 -3.76 4.76 6.19
CA GLN A 257 -3.60 3.31 6.20
C GLN A 257 -2.19 2.89 5.78
N THR A 258 -1.59 3.56 4.79
CA THR A 258 -0.21 3.30 4.34
C THR A 258 0.77 3.55 5.48
N SER A 259 0.60 4.66 6.20
CA SER A 259 1.43 5.00 7.36
C SER A 259 1.26 3.99 8.49
N PHE A 260 0.01 3.57 8.77
CA PHE A 260 -0.28 2.54 9.76
C PHE A 260 0.35 1.18 9.41
N VAL A 261 0.21 0.72 8.16
CA VAL A 261 0.81 -0.53 7.69
C VAL A 261 2.33 -0.48 7.77
N SER A 262 2.95 0.65 7.41
CA SER A 262 4.40 0.86 7.56
C SER A 262 4.85 0.73 9.02
N SER A 263 4.18 1.43 9.94
CA SER A 263 4.50 1.37 11.37
C SER A 263 4.26 -0.02 11.97
N LEU A 264 3.23 -0.73 11.51
CA LEU A 264 2.95 -2.10 11.90
C LEU A 264 4.05 -3.05 11.42
N MET A 265 4.50 -2.93 10.18
CA MET A 265 5.63 -3.71 9.64
C MET A 265 6.92 -3.48 10.43
N ASP A 266 7.24 -2.22 10.76
CA ASP A 266 8.42 -1.89 11.56
C ASP A 266 8.34 -2.48 12.98
N SER A 267 7.15 -2.46 13.58
CA SER A 267 6.90 -3.07 14.89
C SER A 267 7.03 -4.60 14.83
N ILE A 268 6.49 -5.24 13.79
CA ILE A 268 6.62 -6.69 13.56
C ILE A 268 8.09 -7.05 13.32
N LYS A 269 8.83 -6.27 12.52
CA LYS A 269 10.26 -6.46 12.26
C LYS A 269 11.08 -6.37 13.54
N THR A 270 10.78 -5.39 14.39
CA THR A 270 11.41 -5.26 15.72
C THR A 270 11.07 -6.45 16.62
N GLY A 271 9.81 -6.90 16.61
CA GLY A 271 9.39 -8.10 17.34
C GLY A 271 10.12 -9.37 16.86
N ILE A 272 10.23 -9.57 15.55
CA ILE A 272 11.00 -10.69 14.96
C ILE A 272 12.48 -10.59 15.38
N SER A 273 13.06 -9.40 15.31
CA SER A 273 14.46 -9.15 15.68
C SER A 273 14.74 -9.56 17.12
N GLN A 274 13.88 -9.18 18.07
CA GLN A 274 14.02 -9.59 19.48
C GLN A 274 13.93 -11.11 19.69
N LEU A 275 13.17 -11.82 18.86
CA LEU A 275 13.01 -13.26 18.98
C LEU A 275 14.17 -14.05 18.36
N VAL A 276 14.76 -13.54 17.28
CA VAL A 276 15.62 -14.34 16.40
C VAL A 276 17.03 -13.78 16.25
N ASP A 277 17.23 -12.48 16.36
CA ASP A 277 18.54 -11.87 16.11
C ASP A 277 19.50 -12.11 17.28
N ALA A 278 20.78 -12.21 16.97
CA ALA A 278 21.86 -12.31 17.95
C ALA A 278 22.47 -10.94 18.23
N ASP A 279 22.83 -10.67 19.49
CA ASP A 279 23.67 -9.52 19.82
C ASP A 279 25.11 -9.81 19.39
N MET A 280 25.56 -9.13 18.34
CA MET A 280 26.89 -9.33 17.75
C MET A 280 28.01 -8.93 18.71
N ASN A 281 27.77 -8.01 19.66
CA ASN A 281 28.77 -7.63 20.64
C ASN A 281 28.98 -8.77 21.65
N GLU A 282 27.87 -9.33 22.16
CA GLU A 282 27.93 -10.47 23.09
C GLU A 282 28.54 -11.70 22.42
N GLU A 283 28.08 -12.08 21.22
CA GLU A 283 28.60 -13.25 20.53
C GLU A 283 30.07 -13.06 20.11
N SER A 284 30.52 -11.84 19.79
CA SER A 284 31.94 -11.56 19.50
C SER A 284 32.82 -11.70 20.76
N THR A 285 32.38 -11.17 21.90
CA THR A 285 33.08 -11.36 23.18
C THR A 285 33.12 -12.83 23.58
N LYS A 286 32.01 -13.55 23.38
CA LYS A 286 31.92 -14.99 23.65
C LYS A 286 32.82 -15.80 22.73
N LEU A 287 32.93 -15.46 21.44
CA LEU A 287 33.83 -16.11 20.50
C LEU A 287 35.28 -15.97 20.95
N GLN A 288 35.71 -14.77 21.34
CA GLN A 288 37.05 -14.53 21.85
C GLN A 288 37.32 -15.34 23.13
N ALA A 289 36.37 -15.37 24.07
CA ALA A 289 36.47 -16.18 25.28
C ALA A 289 36.56 -17.68 24.97
N LEU A 290 35.81 -18.18 23.98
CA LEU A 290 35.85 -19.58 23.54
C LEU A 290 37.17 -19.94 22.86
N GLN A 291 37.74 -19.04 22.05
CA GLN A 291 39.07 -19.21 21.45
C GLN A 291 40.15 -19.33 22.53
N VAL A 292 40.11 -18.45 23.54
CA VAL A 292 41.05 -18.52 24.68
C VAL A 292 40.85 -19.82 25.47
N LYS A 293 39.60 -20.23 25.74
CA LYS A 293 39.30 -21.53 26.39
C LYS A 293 39.81 -22.72 25.57
N GLN A 294 39.69 -22.68 24.25
CA GLN A 294 40.20 -23.74 23.38
C GLN A 294 41.73 -23.83 23.49
N GLN A 295 42.43 -22.69 23.43
CA GLN A 295 43.88 -22.63 23.59
C GLN A 295 44.34 -23.18 24.96
N LEU A 296 43.66 -22.78 26.04
CA LEU A 296 43.90 -23.29 27.39
C LEU A 296 43.58 -24.79 27.51
N GLY A 297 42.52 -25.26 26.84
CA GLY A 297 42.15 -26.68 26.79
C GLY A 297 43.19 -27.55 26.09
N VAL A 298 43.78 -27.07 24.99
CA VAL A 298 44.90 -27.75 24.30
C VAL A 298 46.14 -27.80 25.19
N GLN A 299 46.46 -26.69 25.88
CA GLN A 299 47.56 -26.66 26.85
C GLN A 299 47.33 -27.63 28.02
N ALA A 300 46.12 -27.64 28.59
CA ALA A 300 45.75 -28.55 29.67
C ALA A 300 45.81 -30.03 29.24
N LEU A 301 45.39 -30.35 28.01
CA LEU A 301 45.50 -31.68 27.43
C LEU A 301 46.98 -32.09 27.26
N SER A 302 47.84 -31.18 26.81
CA SER A 302 49.29 -31.40 26.70
C SER A 302 49.91 -31.70 28.07
N ILE A 303 49.55 -30.94 29.11
CA ILE A 303 50.03 -31.14 30.49
C ILE A 303 49.52 -32.48 31.05
N ALA A 304 48.25 -32.82 30.82
CA ALA A 304 47.65 -34.08 31.26
C ALA A 304 48.30 -35.32 30.59
N ASN A 305 48.75 -35.19 29.34
CA ASN A 305 49.52 -36.24 28.65
C ASN A 305 50.96 -36.35 29.16
N GLN A 306 51.64 -35.24 29.46
CA GLN A 306 52.98 -35.25 30.06
C GLN A 306 52.99 -35.88 31.45
N SER A 307 51.97 -35.64 32.26
CA SER A 307 51.82 -36.27 33.59
C SER A 307 51.80 -37.81 33.51
N SER A 308 51.14 -38.38 32.50
CA SER A 308 51.14 -39.84 32.28
C SER A 308 52.50 -40.37 31.80
N GLN A 309 53.27 -39.58 31.05
CA GLN A 309 54.62 -39.95 30.62
C GLN A 309 55.63 -39.93 31.79
N ASN A 310 55.47 -39.00 32.73
CA ASN A 310 56.27 -38.95 33.97
C ASN A 310 56.00 -40.13 34.90
N ILE A 311 54.79 -40.69 34.87
CA ILE A 311 54.48 -41.94 35.58
C ILE A 311 55.14 -43.13 34.88
N LEU A 312 55.19 -43.15 33.55
CA LEU A 312 55.88 -44.21 32.78
C LEU A 312 57.40 -44.23 33.02
N SER A 313 58.02 -43.06 33.22
CA SER A 313 59.46 -42.98 33.51
C SER A 313 59.84 -43.49 34.90
N LEU A 314 58.89 -43.52 35.86
CA LEU A 314 59.07 -44.12 37.19
C LEU A 314 59.06 -45.66 37.17
N PHE A 315 58.57 -46.27 36.08
CA PHE A 315 58.56 -47.73 35.88
C PHE A 315 59.63 -48.20 34.88
N ARG A 316 60.55 -47.31 34.48
CA ARG A 316 61.74 -47.64 33.68
C ARG A 316 62.99 -47.73 34.54
#